data_AF-A0A7K2W3Q2-F1
#
_entry.id   AF-A0A7K2W3Q2-F1
#
_cell.length_a   1.000
_cell.length_b   1.000
_cell.length_c   1.000
_cell.angle_alpha   90.00
_cell.angle_beta   90.00
_cell.angle_gamma   90.00
#
_symmetry.space_group_name_H-M   'P 1'
#
loop_
_entity.id
_entity.type
_entity.pdbx_description
1 polymer ?
#
loop_
_entity_poly.entity_id
_entity_poly.type
_entity_poly.pdbx_seq_one_letter_code
_entity_poly.pdbx_strand_id
1 'polypeptide(L)'
;ARFTGGTVDFSGARFTGGTVDFHDSGFTGGTVDFSTARFTGGAVDFIIAEFANGTVDFSTAWFRGGTVDFSRAEFTGGTVDFRDARFYEGIVGFRNARFARGTVGFNSAGFAGATVDFNGAWFTGDGTVDFGGARFSGGRIDLREANGVPPADVVPPEGEPLPAGLSLPPAWYPADS
;
A
#
# COMPACT_ATOMS: atom_id res chain seq x y z
N ALA A 1 2.90 2.01 -19.05
CA ALA A 1 1.68 2.43 -19.77
C ALA A 1 1.22 3.82 -19.26
N ARG A 2 0.29 4.50 -19.93
CA ARG A 2 -0.26 5.79 -19.44
C ARG A 2 -1.79 5.71 -19.40
N PHE A 3 -2.35 5.81 -18.20
CA PHE A 3 -3.78 5.82 -17.89
C PHE A 3 -4.13 7.23 -17.42
N THR A 4 -4.58 8.07 -18.34
CA THR A 4 -4.72 9.52 -18.11
C THR A 4 -6.18 9.99 -18.06
N GLY A 5 -7.14 9.07 -18.16
CA GLY A 5 -8.57 9.38 -18.18
C GLY A 5 -9.43 8.17 -18.55
N GLY A 6 -10.74 8.30 -18.37
CA GLY A 6 -11.69 7.20 -18.57
C GLY A 6 -11.61 6.14 -17.47
N THR A 7 -12.18 4.97 -17.73
CA THR A 7 -12.16 3.83 -16.80
C THR A 7 -11.43 2.66 -17.45
N VAL A 8 -10.46 2.09 -16.76
CA VAL A 8 -9.82 0.81 -17.11
C VAL A 8 -10.17 -0.19 -16.02
N ASP A 9 -10.76 -1.31 -16.42
CA ASP A 9 -11.36 -2.27 -15.51
C ASP A 9 -10.57 -3.60 -15.51
N PHE A 10 -9.95 -3.88 -14.37
CA PHE A 10 -9.33 -5.14 -13.99
C PHE A 10 -10.04 -5.76 -12.77
N SER A 11 -11.25 -5.33 -12.45
CA SER A 11 -12.00 -5.84 -11.30
C SER A 11 -12.21 -7.36 -11.41
N GLY A 12 -11.94 -8.06 -10.31
CA GLY A 12 -12.02 -9.52 -10.25
C GLY A 12 -11.01 -10.28 -11.13
N ALA A 13 -10.05 -9.58 -11.76
CA ALA A 13 -8.99 -10.21 -12.53
C ALA A 13 -8.16 -11.15 -11.66
N ARG A 14 -7.59 -12.18 -12.29
CA ARG A 14 -6.76 -13.19 -11.61
C ARG A 14 -5.36 -13.19 -12.20
N PHE A 15 -4.41 -12.66 -11.45
CA PHE A 15 -2.98 -12.69 -11.74
C PHE A 15 -2.38 -13.88 -10.99
N THR A 16 -2.28 -15.03 -11.65
CA THR A 16 -2.07 -16.35 -11.00
C THR A 16 -0.65 -16.92 -11.15
N GLY A 17 0.26 -16.14 -11.73
CA GLY A 17 1.64 -16.53 -12.02
C GLY A 17 2.25 -15.68 -13.13
N GLY A 18 3.56 -15.80 -13.33
CA GLY A 18 4.31 -14.94 -14.26
C GLY A 18 4.51 -13.52 -13.75
N THR A 19 4.88 -12.61 -14.64
CA THR A 19 5.09 -11.20 -14.32
C THR A 19 4.06 -10.35 -15.05
N VAL A 20 3.37 -9.48 -14.31
CA VAL A 20 2.54 -8.40 -14.86
C VAL A 20 3.30 -7.10 -14.64
N ASP A 21 3.55 -6.37 -15.72
CA ASP A 21 4.46 -5.23 -15.71
C ASP A 21 3.70 -3.91 -15.89
N PHE A 22 3.66 -3.11 -14.83
CA PHE A 22 3.24 -1.71 -14.82
C PHE A 22 4.41 -0.78 -14.45
N HIS A 23 5.66 -1.20 -14.62
CA HIS A 23 6.85 -0.39 -14.41
C HIS A 23 6.74 0.95 -15.15
N ASP A 24 7.11 2.05 -14.48
CA ASP A 24 7.07 3.43 -15.02
C ASP A 24 5.71 3.78 -15.67
N SER A 25 4.62 3.20 -15.14
CA SER A 25 3.28 3.53 -15.61
C SER A 25 2.73 4.76 -14.90
N GLY A 26 2.05 5.62 -15.65
CA GLY A 26 1.33 6.76 -15.08
C GLY A 26 -0.15 6.46 -14.94
N PHE A 27 -0.67 6.54 -13.73
CA PHE A 27 -2.08 6.53 -13.35
C PHE A 27 -2.48 7.96 -12.98
N THR A 28 -2.58 8.82 -13.99
CA THR A 28 -2.59 10.30 -13.81
C THR A 28 -3.96 10.95 -14.06
N GLY A 29 -5.02 10.15 -14.15
CA GLY A 29 -6.41 10.61 -14.29
C GLY A 29 -7.37 9.46 -14.55
N GLY A 30 -8.67 9.69 -14.33
CA GLY A 30 -9.70 8.66 -14.48
C GLY A 30 -9.66 7.61 -13.37
N THR A 31 -10.19 6.41 -13.66
CA THR A 31 -10.28 5.29 -12.71
C THR A 31 -9.59 4.06 -13.29
N VAL A 32 -8.69 3.45 -12.54
CA VAL A 32 -8.19 2.09 -12.81
C VAL A 32 -8.65 1.18 -11.68
N ASP A 33 -9.50 0.22 -12.01
CA ASP A 33 -10.19 -0.63 -11.04
C ASP A 33 -9.51 -2.00 -10.96
N PHE A 34 -8.90 -2.31 -9.82
CA PHE A 34 -8.40 -3.64 -9.42
C PHE A 34 -9.20 -4.21 -8.25
N SER A 35 -10.40 -3.69 -7.97
CA SER A 35 -11.23 -4.14 -6.86
C SER A 35 -11.53 -5.63 -6.99
N THR A 36 -11.49 -6.35 -5.87
CA THR A 36 -11.65 -7.81 -5.79
C THR A 36 -10.64 -8.63 -6.61
N ALA A 37 -9.65 -7.99 -7.26
CA ALA A 37 -8.64 -8.71 -8.05
C ALA A 37 -7.80 -9.62 -7.16
N ARG A 38 -7.31 -10.71 -7.75
CA ARG A 38 -6.54 -11.74 -7.06
C ARG A 38 -5.13 -11.79 -7.63
N PHE A 39 -4.18 -11.34 -6.83
CA PHE A 39 -2.74 -11.42 -7.07
C PHE A 39 -2.23 -12.67 -6.34
N THR A 40 -2.28 -13.82 -7.01
CA THR A 40 -1.98 -15.13 -6.41
C THR A 40 -0.74 -15.76 -7.05
N GLY A 41 0.43 -15.61 -6.43
CA GLY A 41 1.71 -16.05 -7.01
C GLY A 41 2.20 -15.17 -8.16
N GLY A 42 3.48 -15.30 -8.52
CA GLY A 42 4.11 -14.44 -9.53
C GLY A 42 4.49 -13.05 -8.99
N ALA A 43 4.75 -12.12 -9.91
CA ALA A 43 5.14 -10.74 -9.61
C ALA A 43 4.24 -9.74 -10.35
N VAL A 44 3.79 -8.69 -9.65
CA VAL A 44 3.19 -7.51 -10.28
C VAL A 44 4.04 -6.30 -9.95
N ASP A 45 4.57 -5.68 -10.99
CA ASP A 45 5.56 -4.60 -10.89
C ASP A 45 4.88 -3.24 -11.11
N PHE A 46 4.90 -2.38 -10.10
CA PHE A 46 4.53 -0.96 -10.14
C PHE A 46 5.73 -0.06 -9.77
N ILE A 47 6.96 -0.54 -9.97
CA ILE A 47 8.18 0.20 -9.66
C ILE A 47 8.21 1.48 -10.49
N ILE A 48 8.49 2.61 -9.82
CA ILE A 48 8.53 3.96 -10.44
C ILE A 48 7.17 4.39 -11.02
N ALA A 49 6.07 3.68 -10.73
CA ALA A 49 4.75 4.10 -11.17
C ALA A 49 4.33 5.43 -10.51
N GLU A 50 3.63 6.26 -11.26
CA GLU A 50 3.07 7.54 -10.80
C GLU A 50 1.57 7.39 -10.57
N PHE A 51 1.09 7.72 -9.37
CA PHE A 51 -0.32 7.78 -9.00
C PHE A 51 -0.69 9.24 -8.71
N ALA A 52 -1.44 9.87 -9.61
CA ALA A 52 -1.80 11.29 -9.51
C ALA A 52 -3.21 11.56 -10.05
N ASN A 53 -3.94 12.49 -9.45
CA ASN A 53 -5.16 13.09 -10.03
C ASN A 53 -6.27 12.13 -10.54
N GLY A 54 -6.29 10.88 -10.08
CA GLY A 54 -7.26 9.85 -10.44
C GLY A 54 -7.49 8.87 -9.31
N THR A 55 -8.24 7.80 -9.57
CA THR A 55 -8.52 6.73 -8.60
C THR A 55 -7.92 5.43 -9.07
N VAL A 56 -7.11 4.78 -8.23
CA VAL A 56 -6.71 3.38 -8.42
C VAL A 56 -7.27 2.57 -7.27
N ASP A 57 -8.19 1.66 -7.58
CA ASP A 57 -8.96 0.93 -6.59
C ASP A 57 -8.43 -0.50 -6.44
N PHE A 58 -7.83 -0.82 -5.30
CA PHE A 58 -7.45 -2.18 -4.88
C PHE A 58 -8.35 -2.68 -3.72
N SER A 59 -9.49 -2.05 -3.49
CA SER A 59 -10.37 -2.39 -2.38
C SER A 59 -10.81 -3.85 -2.49
N THR A 60 -10.82 -4.53 -1.34
CA THR A 60 -11.13 -5.97 -1.23
C THR A 60 -10.24 -6.90 -2.07
N ALA A 61 -9.17 -6.41 -2.70
CA ALA A 61 -8.24 -7.23 -3.47
C ALA A 61 -7.48 -8.22 -2.57
N TRP A 62 -7.08 -9.34 -3.16
CA TRP A 62 -6.37 -10.41 -2.46
C TRP A 62 -4.94 -10.52 -2.98
N PHE A 63 -3.98 -10.24 -2.11
CA PHE A 63 -2.56 -10.39 -2.35
C PHE A 63 -2.08 -11.67 -1.65
N ARG A 64 -1.78 -12.74 -2.40
CA ARG A 64 -1.37 -14.03 -1.83
C ARG A 64 -0.19 -14.67 -2.55
N GLY A 65 0.81 -15.16 -1.83
CA GLY A 65 1.80 -16.10 -2.38
C GLY A 65 2.79 -15.52 -3.41
N GLY A 66 2.72 -14.22 -3.71
CA GLY A 66 3.51 -13.55 -4.74
C GLY A 66 4.02 -12.19 -4.26
N THR A 67 4.66 -11.45 -5.18
CA THR A 67 5.20 -10.12 -4.92
C THR A 67 4.40 -9.06 -5.68
N VAL A 68 3.98 -8.01 -4.99
CA VAL A 68 3.49 -6.78 -5.64
C VAL A 68 4.40 -5.63 -5.22
N ASP A 69 5.06 -4.99 -6.17
CA ASP A 69 6.16 -4.07 -5.88
C ASP A 69 5.84 -2.65 -6.34
N PHE A 70 5.59 -1.75 -5.39
CA PHE A 70 5.43 -0.31 -5.59
C PHE A 70 6.70 0.47 -5.20
N SER A 71 7.89 -0.17 -5.23
CA SER A 71 9.12 0.49 -4.84
C SER A 71 9.40 1.71 -5.73
N ARG A 72 9.79 2.83 -5.11
CA ARG A 72 10.00 4.13 -5.78
C ARG A 72 8.78 4.68 -6.50
N ALA A 73 7.58 4.14 -6.27
CA ALA A 73 6.36 4.73 -6.79
C ALA A 73 6.10 6.10 -6.14
N GLU A 74 5.48 6.99 -6.91
CA GLU A 74 5.11 8.33 -6.46
C GLU A 74 3.59 8.45 -6.34
N PHE A 75 3.10 8.67 -5.11
CA PHE A 75 1.70 8.98 -4.81
C PHE A 75 1.60 10.49 -4.59
N THR A 76 1.25 11.25 -5.62
CA THR A 76 1.35 12.72 -5.63
C THR A 76 0.01 13.44 -5.83
N GLY A 77 -1.09 12.69 -5.83
CA GLY A 77 -2.45 13.18 -5.82
C GLY A 77 -3.46 12.06 -6.07
N GLY A 78 -4.74 12.38 -6.06
CA GLY A 78 -5.80 11.39 -6.30
C GLY A 78 -6.01 10.43 -5.12
N THR A 79 -6.50 9.24 -5.41
CA THR A 79 -6.84 8.22 -4.41
C THR A 79 -6.33 6.85 -4.83
N VAL A 80 -5.59 6.19 -3.93
CA VAL A 80 -5.24 4.77 -4.06
C VAL A 80 -5.86 4.01 -2.90
N ASP A 81 -6.77 3.10 -3.20
CA ASP A 81 -7.64 2.49 -2.19
C ASP A 81 -7.28 1.02 -1.96
N PHE A 82 -6.76 0.67 -0.79
CA PHE A 82 -6.53 -0.70 -0.33
C PHE A 82 -7.49 -1.10 0.79
N ARG A 83 -8.63 -0.41 0.96
CA ARG A 83 -9.59 -0.72 2.02
C ARG A 83 -10.11 -2.14 1.90
N ASP A 84 -10.21 -2.81 3.05
CA ASP A 84 -10.62 -4.22 3.15
C ASP A 84 -9.77 -5.21 2.32
N ALA A 85 -8.66 -4.76 1.73
CA ALA A 85 -7.74 -5.63 1.01
C ALA A 85 -7.10 -6.63 1.98
N ARG A 86 -6.73 -7.79 1.45
CA ARG A 86 -6.20 -8.89 2.26
C ARG A 86 -4.85 -9.33 1.75
N PHE A 87 -3.86 -9.28 2.64
CA PHE A 87 -2.48 -9.62 2.38
C PHE A 87 -2.13 -10.92 3.11
N TYR A 88 -1.86 -11.97 2.35
CA TYR A 88 -1.56 -13.32 2.85
C TYR A 88 -0.26 -13.86 2.28
N GLU A 89 0.62 -14.42 3.10
CA GLU A 89 1.72 -15.29 2.63
C GLU A 89 2.50 -14.74 1.39
N GLY A 90 2.93 -13.48 1.40
CA GLY A 90 3.53 -12.83 0.23
C GLY A 90 4.23 -11.51 0.61
N ILE A 91 4.71 -10.77 -0.40
CA ILE A 91 5.42 -9.51 -0.20
C ILE A 91 4.70 -8.39 -0.94
N VAL A 92 4.36 -7.31 -0.25
CA VAL A 92 3.95 -6.06 -0.89
C VAL A 92 4.96 -4.98 -0.52
N GLY A 93 5.67 -4.46 -1.52
CA GLY A 93 6.75 -3.50 -1.31
C GLY A 93 6.31 -2.07 -1.62
N PHE A 94 6.67 -1.14 -0.76
CA PHE A 94 6.58 0.31 -0.96
C PHE A 94 7.94 0.96 -0.68
N ARG A 95 9.05 0.24 -0.90
CA ARG A 95 10.39 0.71 -0.52
C ARG A 95 10.75 1.97 -1.29
N ASN A 96 11.21 2.99 -0.57
CA ASN A 96 11.52 4.30 -1.16
C ASN A 96 10.35 4.94 -1.93
N ALA A 97 9.11 4.48 -1.71
CA ALA A 97 7.94 5.13 -2.29
C ALA A 97 7.71 6.49 -1.61
N ARG A 98 7.19 7.44 -2.37
CA ARG A 98 6.88 8.78 -1.86
C ARG A 98 5.36 8.93 -1.76
N PHE A 99 4.88 9.10 -0.53
CA PHE A 99 3.49 9.43 -0.21
C PHE A 99 3.40 10.92 0.06
N ALA A 100 2.90 11.65 -0.94
CA ALA A 100 2.63 13.06 -0.84
C ALA A 100 1.12 13.32 -0.84
N ARG A 101 0.70 14.47 -1.39
CA ARG A 101 -0.69 14.85 -1.64
C ARG A 101 -1.58 13.68 -2.10
N GLY A 102 -2.87 13.79 -1.82
CA GLY A 102 -3.85 12.76 -2.14
C GLY A 102 -4.08 11.81 -0.96
N THR A 103 -4.73 10.68 -1.24
CA THR A 103 -5.17 9.72 -0.20
C THR A 103 -4.73 8.31 -0.57
N VAL A 104 -4.07 7.62 0.35
CA VAL A 104 -3.81 6.17 0.28
C VAL A 104 -4.42 5.50 1.50
N GLY A 105 -5.45 4.68 1.29
CA GLY A 105 -6.23 4.08 2.39
C GLY A 105 -5.94 2.60 2.54
N PHE A 106 -5.53 2.17 3.74
CA PHE A 106 -5.43 0.76 4.17
C PHE A 106 -6.49 0.42 5.22
N ASN A 107 -7.57 1.21 5.32
CA ASN A 107 -8.55 1.03 6.39
C ASN A 107 -9.15 -0.38 6.35
N SER A 108 -9.27 -1.02 7.52
CA SER A 108 -9.76 -2.39 7.67
C SER A 108 -9.01 -3.47 6.87
N ALA A 109 -7.85 -3.14 6.28
CA ALA A 109 -7.02 -4.11 5.58
C ALA A 109 -6.51 -5.19 6.54
N GLY A 110 -6.44 -6.44 6.07
CA GLY A 110 -5.96 -7.58 6.85
C GLY A 110 -4.57 -8.03 6.42
N PHE A 111 -3.64 -8.10 7.37
CA PHE A 111 -2.26 -8.56 7.17
C PHE A 111 -2.02 -9.86 7.93
N ALA A 112 -2.04 -10.99 7.20
CA ALA A 112 -2.01 -12.32 7.77
C ALA A 112 -0.90 -13.18 7.13
N GLY A 113 0.29 -13.18 7.73
CA GLY A 113 1.47 -13.89 7.22
C GLY A 113 2.18 -13.22 6.03
N ALA A 114 1.63 -12.12 5.50
CA ALA A 114 2.32 -11.31 4.49
C ALA A 114 3.31 -10.33 5.12
N THR A 115 4.32 -9.91 4.34
CA THR A 115 5.20 -8.80 4.68
C THR A 115 4.86 -7.60 3.81
N VAL A 116 4.57 -6.46 4.44
CA VAL A 116 4.42 -5.18 3.78
C VAL A 116 5.58 -4.28 4.19
N ASP A 117 6.37 -3.86 3.21
CA ASP A 117 7.67 -3.22 3.46
C ASP A 117 7.66 -1.76 2.98
N PHE A 118 7.75 -0.84 3.93
CA PHE A 118 7.81 0.61 3.71
C PHE A 118 9.21 1.18 4.02
N ASN A 119 10.27 0.37 4.08
CA ASN A 119 11.60 0.89 4.38
C ASN A 119 12.06 1.92 3.34
N GLY A 120 12.54 3.08 3.82
CA GLY A 120 12.91 4.22 3.00
C GLY A 120 11.71 5.02 2.45
N ALA A 121 10.47 4.59 2.67
CA ALA A 121 9.30 5.35 2.23
C ALA A 121 9.25 6.72 2.90
N TRP A 122 8.76 7.71 2.17
CA TRP A 122 8.65 9.09 2.65
C TRP A 122 7.20 9.54 2.69
N PHE A 123 6.70 9.84 3.89
CA PHE A 123 5.37 10.38 4.14
C PHE A 123 5.48 11.88 4.41
N THR A 124 5.18 12.71 3.42
CA THR A 124 5.44 14.17 3.50
C THR A 124 4.55 14.90 4.50
N GLY A 125 3.38 14.36 4.80
CA GLY A 125 2.34 15.01 5.61
C GLY A 125 1.44 16.00 4.85
N ASP A 126 1.63 16.19 3.53
CA ASP A 126 0.76 17.02 2.68
C ASP A 126 -0.36 16.23 1.97
N GLY A 127 -0.50 14.96 2.31
CA GLY A 127 -1.61 14.07 1.97
C GLY A 127 -1.89 13.10 3.11
N THR A 128 -2.76 12.11 2.85
CA THR A 128 -3.22 11.17 3.88
C THR A 128 -2.81 9.74 3.52
N VAL A 129 -2.13 9.07 4.45
CA VAL A 129 -2.02 7.61 4.46
C VAL A 129 -2.68 7.11 5.73
N ASP A 130 -3.61 6.17 5.63
CA ASP A 130 -4.50 5.80 6.73
C ASP A 130 -4.56 4.28 6.94
N PHE A 131 -4.28 3.82 8.16
CA PHE A 131 -4.32 2.42 8.58
C PHE A 131 -5.50 2.10 9.51
N GLY A 132 -6.50 2.98 9.60
CA GLY A 132 -7.62 2.88 10.53
C GLY A 132 -8.32 1.53 10.50
N GLY A 133 -8.28 0.81 11.62
CA GLY A 133 -8.90 -0.51 11.75
C GLY A 133 -8.18 -1.66 11.02
N ALA A 134 -6.97 -1.42 10.49
CA ALA A 134 -6.12 -2.48 9.94
C ALA A 134 -5.87 -3.58 10.99
N ARG A 135 -5.85 -4.84 10.55
CA ARG A 135 -5.74 -6.01 11.42
C ARG A 135 -4.49 -6.83 11.10
N PHE A 136 -3.79 -7.24 12.15
CA PHE A 136 -2.54 -8.00 12.06
C PHE A 136 -2.73 -9.38 12.68
N SER A 137 -2.55 -10.44 11.88
CA SER A 137 -2.63 -11.83 12.35
C SER A 137 -1.46 -12.64 11.80
N GLY A 138 -0.27 -12.37 12.34
CA GLY A 138 0.98 -13.01 11.94
C GLY A 138 1.63 -12.41 10.68
N GLY A 139 1.04 -11.36 10.11
CA GLY A 139 1.68 -10.53 9.08
C GLY A 139 2.62 -9.49 9.69
N ARG A 140 3.48 -8.90 8.85
CA ARG A 140 4.41 -7.84 9.22
C ARG A 140 4.15 -6.58 8.40
N ILE A 141 4.11 -5.42 9.04
CA ILE A 141 4.30 -4.13 8.39
C ILE A 141 5.61 -3.53 8.91
N ASP A 142 6.58 -3.37 8.02
CA ASP A 142 7.89 -2.85 8.36
C ASP A 142 8.04 -1.39 7.88
N LEU A 143 8.00 -0.47 8.83
CA LEU A 143 8.19 0.98 8.63
C LEU A 143 9.49 1.47 9.28
N ARG A 144 10.40 0.60 9.77
CA ARG A 144 11.52 1.01 10.64
C ARG A 144 12.42 2.10 10.03
N GLU A 145 12.55 2.12 8.71
CA GLU A 145 13.33 3.13 7.98
C GLU A 145 12.44 4.12 7.20
N ALA A 146 11.16 4.22 7.54
CA ALA A 146 10.26 5.23 6.99
C ALA A 146 10.57 6.62 7.55
N ASN A 147 10.28 7.64 6.74
CA ASN A 147 10.60 9.04 7.04
C ASN A 147 9.37 9.93 6.95
N GLY A 148 9.43 11.07 7.65
CA GLY A 148 8.39 12.10 7.62
C GLY A 148 7.33 11.93 8.70
N VAL A 149 6.08 12.26 8.37
CA VAL A 149 4.96 12.25 9.30
C VAL A 149 4.37 10.84 9.40
N PRO A 150 4.14 10.29 10.60
CA PRO A 150 3.48 8.99 10.74
C PRO A 150 2.12 8.97 10.02
N PRO A 151 1.82 7.90 9.25
CA PRO A 151 0.47 7.65 8.75
C PRO A 151 -0.59 7.68 9.85
N ALA A 152 -1.81 8.07 9.51
CA ALA A 152 -2.94 8.04 10.42
C ALA A 152 -3.20 6.60 10.89
N ASP A 153 -3.54 6.46 12.17
CA ASP A 153 -3.89 5.20 12.83
C ASP A 153 -2.84 4.07 12.73
N VAL A 154 -1.59 4.40 12.39
CA VAL A 154 -0.48 3.42 12.42
C VAL A 154 0.15 3.32 13.80
N VAL A 155 0.22 4.43 14.53
CA VAL A 155 0.74 4.47 15.90
C VAL A 155 -0.44 4.24 16.85
N PRO A 156 -0.38 3.23 17.73
CA PRO A 156 -1.46 2.98 18.68
C PRO A 156 -1.58 4.16 19.67
N PRO A 157 -2.75 4.33 20.30
CA PRO A 157 -2.93 5.28 21.40
C PRO A 157 -1.88 5.10 22.50
N GLU A 158 -1.57 6.19 23.20
CA GLU A 158 -0.63 6.17 24.31
C GLU A 158 -1.02 5.13 25.38
N GLY A 159 -0.05 4.30 25.78
CA GLY A 159 -0.25 3.22 26.74
C GLY A 159 -0.76 1.90 26.14
N GLU A 160 -1.13 1.87 24.85
CA GLU A 160 -1.44 0.62 24.15
C GLU A 160 -0.18 -0.02 23.54
N PRO A 161 -0.02 -1.35 23.61
CA PRO A 161 1.12 -2.02 23.00
C PRO A 161 1.04 -1.95 21.48
N LEU A 162 2.20 -1.94 20.83
CA LEU A 162 2.25 -2.07 19.37
C LEU A 162 1.64 -3.40 18.91
N PRO A 163 0.82 -3.40 17.84
CA PRO A 163 0.36 -4.63 17.21
C PRO A 163 1.53 -5.55 16.86
N ALA A 164 1.38 -6.84 17.15
CA ALA A 164 2.39 -7.83 16.77
C ALA A 164 2.61 -7.80 15.25
N GLY A 165 3.87 -7.65 14.83
CA GLY A 165 4.24 -7.55 13.42
C GLY A 165 4.32 -6.13 12.88
N LEU A 166 3.91 -5.10 13.63
CA LEU A 166 4.18 -3.71 13.28
C LEU A 166 5.59 -3.31 13.76
N SER A 167 6.38 -2.67 12.91
CA SER A 167 7.69 -2.13 13.28
C SER A 167 7.80 -0.68 12.82
N LEU A 168 7.99 0.26 13.75
CA LEU A 168 8.01 1.70 13.48
C LEU A 168 9.43 2.28 13.52
N PRO A 169 9.68 3.47 12.91
CA PRO A 169 10.87 4.27 13.18
C PRO A 169 10.92 4.68 14.66
N PRO A 170 12.13 4.78 15.28
CA PRO A 170 12.28 5.25 16.66
C PRO A 170 11.56 6.57 16.97
N ALA A 171 11.51 7.50 16.01
CA ALA A 171 10.88 8.81 16.16
C ALA A 171 9.33 8.76 16.19
N TRP A 172 8.72 7.63 15.87
CA TRP A 172 7.26 7.46 15.81
C TRP A 172 6.71 6.67 17.01
N TYR A 173 7.57 6.16 17.87
CA TYR A 173 7.12 5.48 19.10
C TYR A 173 6.45 6.49 20.04
N PRO A 174 5.34 6.11 20.71
CA PRO A 174 4.80 6.88 21.82
C PRO A 174 5.89 7.14 22.87
N ALA A 175 5.85 8.33 23.50
CA ALA A 175 6.89 8.81 24.40
C ALA A 175 7.18 7.88 25.60
N ASP A 176 6.24 7.01 25.95
CA ASP A 176 6.29 6.09 27.10
C ASP A 176 6.24 4.59 26.72
N SER A 177 6.62 4.23 25.49
CA SER A 177 6.62 2.82 25.00
C SER A 177 7.95 2.08 25.16
#